data_AF-V9VPA4-F1
#
_entry.id   AF-V9VPA4-F1
#
_cell.length_a   1.000
_cell.length_b   1.000
_cell.length_c   1.000
_cell.angle_alpha   90.00
_cell.angle_beta   90.00
_cell.angle_gamma   90.00
#
_symmetry.space_group_name_H-M   'P 1'
#
loop_
_entity.id
_entity.type
_entity.pdbx_description
1 polymer ?
#
loop_
_entity_poly.entity_id
_entity_poly.type
_entity_poly.pdbx_seq_one_letter_code
_entity_poly.pdbx_strand_id
1 'polypeptide(L)' 'MMRCFRAPLSVLGPGSKARQLAAHELGGRDYISLSLYRLAAGLRLKPCGLPEDKAFRFVLALNLTE' A
#
# COMPACT_ATOMS: atom_id res chain seq x y z
N MET A 1 19.49 5.64 -1.45
CA MET A 1 19.34 4.59 -0.42
C MET A 1 17.92 4.05 -0.52
N MET A 2 17.75 2.81 -0.98
CA MET A 2 16.45 2.23 -1.26
C MET A 2 15.90 1.68 0.07
N ARG A 3 14.76 2.18 0.53
CA ARG A 3 14.16 1.72 1.80
C ARG A 3 13.40 0.43 1.52
N CYS A 4 13.76 -0.64 2.22
CA CYS A 4 13.11 -1.93 2.08
C CYS A 4 11.88 -1.97 2.97
N PHE A 5 10.73 -2.29 2.39
CA PHE A 5 9.48 -2.46 3.14
C PHE A 5 8.98 -3.88 2.98
N ARG A 6 8.55 -4.49 4.08
CA ARG A 6 7.78 -5.73 4.03
C ARG A 6 6.31 -5.39 3.90
N ALA A 7 5.71 -5.72 2.77
CA ALA A 7 4.33 -5.37 2.45
C ALA A 7 3.45 -6.61 2.21
N PRO A 8 2.86 -7.22 3.26
CA PRO A 8 1.77 -8.17 3.07
C PRO A 8 0.60 -7.53 2.30
N LEU A 9 0.24 -8.15 1.18
CA LEU A 9 -0.96 -7.83 0.42
C LEU A 9 -2.08 -8.78 0.84
N SER A 10 -3.18 -8.24 1.37
CA SER A 10 -4.36 -9.01 1.78
C SER A 10 -5.58 -8.60 0.96
N VAL A 11 -6.50 -9.53 0.70
CA VAL A 11 -7.78 -9.22 0.04
C VAL A 11 -8.81 -8.90 1.11
N LEU A 12 -9.58 -7.82 0.90
CA LEU A 12 -10.61 -7.35 1.84
C LEU A 12 -11.91 -8.17 1.69
N GLY A 13 -11.84 -9.48 1.95
CA GLY A 13 -12.97 -10.42 1.90
C GLY A 13 -13.09 -11.22 0.59
N PRO A 14 -13.84 -12.34 0.61
CA PRO A 14 -14.02 -13.20 -0.57
C PRO A 14 -14.74 -12.45 -1.70
N GLY A 15 -14.15 -12.45 -2.90
CA GLY A 15 -14.70 -11.78 -4.09
C GLY A 15 -14.49 -10.25 -4.14
N SER A 16 -13.85 -9.67 -3.13
CA SER A 16 -13.66 -8.22 -3.06
C SER A 16 -12.57 -7.74 -4.01
N LYS A 17 -12.84 -6.67 -4.76
CA LYS A 17 -11.84 -5.97 -5.59
C LYS A 17 -10.97 -5.00 -4.77
N ALA A 18 -11.15 -5.01 -3.45
CA ALA A 18 -10.35 -4.26 -2.51
C ALA A 18 -9.17 -5.10 -2.02
N ARG A 19 -7.96 -4.55 -2.12
CA ARG A 19 -6.75 -5.11 -1.53
C ARG A 19 -6.24 -4.17 -0.45
N GLN A 20 -5.94 -4.70 0.72
CA GLN A 20 -5.22 -3.98 1.75
C GLN A 20 -3.73 -4.23 1.60
N LEU A 21 -2.97 -3.16 1.67
CA LEU A 21 -1.52 -3.21 1.73
C LEU A 21 -1.08 -2.57 3.05
N ALA A 22 -0.48 -3.38 3.91
CA ALA A 22 0.22 -2.89 5.09
C ALA A 22 1.71 -3.10 4.85
N ALA A 23 2.50 -2.05 4.89
CA ALA A 23 3.94 -2.08 4.67
C ALA A 23 4.65 -1.55 5.92
N HIS A 24 5.58 -2.35 6.44
CA HIS A 24 6.46 -1.95 7.54
C HIS A 24 7.89 -1.82 7.03
N GLU A 25 8.57 -0.73 7.37
CA GLU A 25 9.96 -0.51 7.00
C GLU A 25 10.87 -1.52 7.70
N LEU A 26 11.66 -2.26 6.94
CA LEU A 26 12.66 -3.17 7.48
C LEU A 26 13.85 -2.36 7.99
N GLY A 27 13.90 -2.12 9.30
CA GLY A 27 14.99 -1.41 9.96
C GLY A 27 14.69 0.04 10.37
N GLY A 28 13.43 0.49 10.25
CA GLY A 28 13.02 1.82 10.72
C GLY A 28 11.69 1.80 11.46
N ARG A 29 11.11 2.99 11.68
CA ARG A 29 9.80 3.18 12.36
C ARG A 29 8.69 3.57 11.39
N ASP A 30 8.97 3.64 10.08
CA ASP A 30 7.92 3.97 9.12
C ASP A 30 6.96 2.79 8.92
N TYR A 31 5.70 3.06 9.20
CA TYR A 31 4.59 2.16 8.92
C TYR A 31 3.65 2.82 7.92
N ILE A 32 3.25 2.10 6.88
CA ILE A 32 2.37 2.57 5.82
C ILE A 32 1.22 1.59 5.70
N SER A 33 -0.01 2.05 5.89
CA SER A 33 -1.20 1.23 5.64
C SER A 33 -2.12 1.94 4.67
N LEU A 34 -2.49 1.24 3.60
CA LEU A 34 -3.37 1.75 2.57
C LEU A 34 -4.28 0.64 2.04
N SER A 35 -5.47 1.04 1.61
CA SER A 35 -6.40 0.18 0.90
C SER A 35 -6.45 0.58 -0.57
N LEU A 36 -6.17 -0.37 -1.46
CA LEU A 36 -6.28 -0.24 -2.90
C LEU A 36 -7.62 -0.80 -3.36
N TYR A 37 -8.47 0.05 -3.91
CA TYR A 37 -9.74 -0.36 -4.50
C TYR A 37 -9.62 -0.31 -6.02
N ARG A 38 -9.90 -1.43 -6.68
CA ARG A 38 -10.03 -1.47 -8.14
C ARG A 38 -11.49 -1.20 -8.52
N LEU A 39 -11.78 0.05 -8.88
CA LEU A 39 -13.09 0.50 -9.34
C LEU A 39 -13.17 0.43 -10.87
N ALA A 40 -14.38 0.43 -11.42
CA ALA A 40 -14.59 0.50 -12.88
C ALA A 40 -14.01 1.79 -13.49
N ALA A 41 -13.99 2.89 -12.71
CA ALA A 41 -13.43 4.18 -13.10
C ALA A 41 -11.91 4.31 -12.88
N GLY A 42 -11.25 3.29 -12.32
CA GLY A 42 -9.80 3.32 -12.06
C GLY A 42 -9.40 2.77 -10.69
N LEU A 43 -8.10 2.89 -10.38
CA LEU A 43 -7.56 2.54 -9.08
C LEU A 43 -7.78 3.68 -8.09
N ARG A 44 -8.35 3.38 -6.93
CA ARG A 44 -8.52 4.34 -5.83
C ARG A 44 -7.69 3.88 -4.64
N LEU A 45 -6.77 4.73 -4.23
CA LEU A 45 -5.98 4.55 -3.02
C LEU A 45 -6.69 5.23 -1.84
N LYS A 46 -6.81 4.53 -0.72
CA LYS A 46 -7.32 5.08 0.54
C LYS A 46 -6.27 4.87 1.62
N PRO A 47 -5.45 5.90 1.95
CA PRO A 47 -4.52 5.80 3.06
C PRO A 47 -5.28 5.71 4.39
N CYS A 48 -4.80 4.89 5.31
CA CYS A 48 -5.33 4.79 6.67
C CYS A 48 -4.32 5.40 7.64
N GLY A 49 -4.61 6.60 8.15
CA GLY A 49 -3.73 7.30 9.09
C GLY A 49 -2.42 7.85 8.49
N LEU A 50 -2.32 7.96 7.16
CA LEU A 50 -1.18 8.56 6.46
C LEU A 50 -1.60 9.74 5.56
N PRO A 51 -0.71 10.72 5.34
CA PRO A 51 -0.91 11.75 4.32
C PRO A 51 -1.02 11.11 2.93
N GLU A 52 -1.93 11.63 2.10
CA GLU A 52 -2.12 11.14 0.72
C GLU A 52 -0.82 11.22 -0.09
N ASP A 53 -0.07 12.33 0.01
CA ASP A 53 1.21 12.49 -0.70
C ASP A 53 2.23 11.41 -0.36
N LYS A 54 2.27 10.98 0.91
CA LYS A 54 3.17 9.92 1.37
C LYS A 54 2.73 8.57 0.81
N ALA A 55 1.42 8.30 0.76
CA ALA A 55 0.88 7.09 0.17
C ALA A 55 1.14 7.03 -1.35
N PHE A 56 0.93 8.13 -2.08
CA PHE A 56 1.24 8.20 -3.51
C PHE A 56 2.73 7.99 -3.79
N ARG A 57 3.61 8.72 -3.08
CA ARG A 57 5.06 8.53 -3.21
C ARG A 57 5.50 7.10 -2.91
N PHE A 58 4.90 6.48 -1.90
CA PHE A 58 5.19 5.10 -1.56
C PHE A 58 4.75 4.12 -2.66
N VAL A 59 3.53 4.26 -3.20
CA VAL A 59 3.05 3.42 -4.30
C VAL A 59 3.90 3.62 -5.56
N LEU A 60 4.29 4.85 -5.87
CA LEU A 60 5.17 5.16 -7.02
C LEU A 60 6.59 4.62 -6.83
N ALA A 61 7.10 4.58 -5.60
CA ALA A 61 8.40 4.01 -5.27
C ALA A 61 8.35 2.50 -5.02
N LEU A 62 7.17 1.88 -5.08
CA LEU A 62 6.98 0.47 -4.79
C LEU A 62 7.56 -0.35 -5.95
N ASN A 63 8.67 -1.03 -5.68
CA ASN A 63 9.27 -1.96 -6.62
C ASN A 63 8.97 -3.38 -6.13
N LEU A 64 8.12 -4.11 -6.87
CA LEU A 64 7.77 -5.49 -6.54
C LEU A 64 8.90 -6.39 -7.01
N THR A 65 9.80 -6.77 -6.11
CA THR A 65 10.72 -7.89 -6.31
C THR A 65 10.04 -9.18 -5.85
N GLU A 66 9.94 -10.16 -6.75
CA GLU A 66 9.41 -11.51 -6.50
C GLU A 66 10.30 -12.36 -5.59
#